data_AF-A0A3C1DD22-F1
#
_entry.id   AF-A0A3C1DD22-F1
#
_cell.length_a   1.000
_cell.length_b   1.000
_cell.length_c   1.000
_cell.angle_alpha   90.00
_cell.angle_beta   90.00
_cell.angle_gamma   90.00
#
_symmetry.space_group_name_H-M   'P 1'
#
loop_
_entity.id
_entity.type
_entity.pdbx_description
1 polymer ?
#
loop_
_entity_poly.entity_id
_entity_poly.type
_entity_poly.pdbx_seq_one_letter_code
_entity_poly.pdbx_strand_id
1 'polypeptide(L)'
;MAVLYEDTRQQVHGGVDKHAAKHRWWAAHGVEVVRKALKTGDYAADGSNVLVDTKRNMDEIAQNIGGRGHDRFKRECVRAQDAGCRLVVLVENAQGYHCLNNVNAWTNGHCVRCFHYKRHACQPMRLGRCLKHGTKKPIQGPRLAKAMATMEERYGVRFMFCAPKESARIVCELLGVGYER
;
A
#
# COMPACT_ATOMS: atom_id res chain seq x y z
N MET A 1 20.21 -7.86 17.67
CA MET A 1 19.60 -7.71 16.33
C MET A 1 18.24 -7.06 16.53
N ALA A 2 17.80 -6.17 15.64
CA ALA A 2 16.48 -5.53 15.77
C ALA A 2 15.39 -6.53 15.38
N VAL A 3 14.38 -6.70 16.24
CA VAL A 3 13.24 -7.61 15.99
C VAL A 3 12.25 -6.93 15.04
N LEU A 4 11.77 -7.66 14.03
CA LEU A 4 10.69 -7.21 13.16
C LEU A 4 9.35 -7.52 13.83
N TYR A 5 8.56 -6.49 14.13
CA TYR A 5 7.20 -6.65 14.62
C TYR A 5 6.21 -6.65 13.46
N GLU A 6 5.33 -7.64 13.43
CA GLU A 6 4.23 -7.74 12.47
C GLU A 6 2.88 -7.61 13.17
N ASP A 7 2.00 -6.77 12.60
CA ASP A 7 0.68 -6.48 13.16
C ASP A 7 -0.20 -7.72 13.22
N THR A 8 -0.83 -7.96 14.37
CA THR A 8 -1.68 -9.14 14.56
C THR A 8 -2.88 -9.21 13.63
N ARG A 9 -3.33 -8.09 13.02
CA ARG A 9 -4.43 -8.03 12.04
C ARG A 9 -3.98 -8.39 10.63
N GLN A 10 -2.69 -8.49 10.38
CA GLN A 10 -2.15 -8.94 9.11
C GLN A 10 -2.28 -10.47 9.01
N GLN A 11 -3.52 -10.97 8.97
CA GLN A 11 -3.83 -12.39 9.14
C GLN A 11 -4.09 -13.11 7.82
N VAL A 12 -3.70 -14.39 7.86
CA VAL A 12 -4.24 -15.53 7.13
C VAL A 12 -5.76 -15.41 6.96
N HIS A 13 -6.24 -15.28 5.73
CA HIS A 13 -7.69 -15.25 5.47
C HIS A 13 -8.15 -16.63 5.03
N GLY A 14 -9.04 -17.26 5.81
CA GLY A 14 -9.56 -18.60 5.49
C GLY A 14 -8.50 -19.70 5.52
N GLY A 15 -7.53 -19.63 6.44
CA GLY A 15 -6.45 -20.62 6.57
C GLY A 15 -5.29 -20.47 5.58
N VAL A 16 -5.38 -19.53 4.62
CA VAL A 16 -4.29 -19.24 3.66
C VAL A 16 -3.51 -18.00 4.08
N ASP A 17 -2.22 -18.20 4.35
CA ASP A 17 -1.28 -17.13 4.64
C ASP A 17 -0.94 -16.37 3.35
N LYS A 18 -1.55 -15.18 3.21
CA LYS A 18 -1.34 -14.28 2.07
C LYS A 18 0.05 -13.61 2.09
N HIS A 19 0.77 -13.72 3.20
CA HIS A 19 2.10 -13.13 3.42
C HIS A 19 3.20 -14.20 3.46
N ALA A 20 2.86 -15.46 3.15
CA ALA A 20 3.79 -16.60 3.20
C ALA A 20 5.08 -16.38 2.39
N ALA A 21 5.02 -15.63 1.28
CA ALA A 21 6.20 -15.29 0.51
C ALA A 21 7.19 -14.41 1.30
N LYS A 22 6.69 -13.44 2.09
CA LYS A 22 7.52 -12.60 2.96
C LYS A 22 8.06 -13.38 4.14
N HIS A 23 7.21 -14.20 4.79
CA HIS A 23 7.63 -15.07 5.89
C HIS A 23 8.75 -16.03 5.47
N ARG A 24 8.62 -16.68 4.30
CA ARG A 24 9.68 -17.53 3.76
C ARG A 24 10.97 -16.75 3.50
N TRP A 25 10.87 -15.53 2.99
CA TRP A 25 12.04 -14.69 2.76
C TRP A 25 12.72 -14.33 4.08
N TRP A 26 11.98 -13.83 5.08
CA TRP A 26 12.53 -13.48 6.39
C TRP A 26 13.18 -14.66 7.10
N ALA A 27 12.52 -15.82 7.11
CA ALA A 27 13.08 -17.04 7.69
C ALA A 27 14.38 -17.48 6.99
N ALA A 28 14.45 -17.36 5.67
CA ALA A 28 15.65 -17.70 4.90
C ALA A 28 16.82 -16.71 5.07
N HIS A 29 16.58 -15.51 5.61
CA HIS A 29 17.59 -14.47 5.80
C HIS A 29 17.81 -14.13 7.29
N GLY A 30 17.47 -15.06 8.19
CA GLY A 30 17.72 -14.91 9.63
C GLY A 30 16.95 -13.78 10.32
N VAL A 31 15.83 -13.34 9.75
CA VAL A 31 15.01 -12.25 10.31
C VAL A 31 13.98 -12.83 11.29
N GLU A 32 14.13 -12.47 12.56
CA GLU A 32 13.15 -12.79 13.59
C GLU A 32 11.90 -11.91 13.46
N VAL A 33 10.74 -12.54 13.31
CA VAL A 33 9.44 -11.86 13.18
C VAL A 33 8.56 -12.19 14.38
N VAL A 34 8.13 -11.16 15.09
CA VAL A 34 7.26 -11.27 16.27
C VAL A 34 5.91 -10.62 15.99
N ARG A 35 4.83 -11.39 16.18
CA ARG A 35 3.47 -10.88 16.04
C ARG A 35 3.12 -9.99 17.24
N LYS A 36 2.69 -8.76 16.99
CA LYS A 36 2.33 -7.76 18.02
C LYS A 36 1.15 -6.92 17.56
N ALA A 37 0.24 -6.55 18.45
CA ALA A 37 -0.81 -5.60 18.09
C ALA A 37 -0.19 -4.20 17.91
N LEU A 38 -0.16 -3.68 16.69
CA LEU A 38 0.35 -2.34 16.39
C LEU A 38 -0.81 -1.34 16.36
N LYS A 39 -0.56 -0.12 16.85
CA LYS A 39 -1.57 0.96 16.81
C LYS A 39 -1.81 1.47 15.38
N THR A 40 -0.79 1.39 14.53
CA THR A 40 -0.80 1.79 13.12
C THR A 40 0.33 1.05 12.39
N GLY A 41 0.19 0.86 11.07
CA GLY A 41 1.11 0.07 10.27
C GLY A 41 0.87 -1.44 10.34
N ASP A 42 1.48 -2.15 9.39
CA ASP A 42 1.60 -3.59 9.34
C ASP A 42 2.91 -4.07 9.98
N TYR A 43 3.99 -3.29 9.85
CA TYR A 43 5.33 -3.64 10.34
C TYR A 43 6.00 -2.49 11.09
N ALA A 44 6.76 -2.83 12.12
CA ALA A 44 7.58 -1.92 12.92
C ALA A 44 8.85 -2.63 13.42
N ALA A 45 9.83 -1.88 13.92
CA ALA A 45 11.02 -2.45 14.56
C ALA A 45 11.48 -1.59 15.74
N ASP A 46 12.16 -2.20 16.71
CA ASP A 46 12.73 -1.46 17.84
C ASP A 46 13.76 -0.43 17.37
N GLY A 47 13.70 0.78 17.94
CA GLY A 47 14.59 1.88 17.59
C GLY A 47 14.30 2.55 16.24
N SER A 48 13.30 2.08 15.48
CA SER A 48 12.88 2.74 14.24
C SER A 48 11.75 3.74 14.50
N ASN A 49 11.87 4.94 13.92
CA ASN A 49 10.76 5.90 13.85
C ASN A 49 9.91 5.72 12.59
N VAL A 50 10.16 4.66 11.82
CA VAL A 50 9.43 4.32 10.60
C VAL A 50 8.44 3.20 10.90
N LEU A 51 7.24 3.31 10.33
CA LEU A 51 6.23 2.26 10.32
C LEU A 51 5.93 1.92 8.86
N VAL A 52 5.73 0.65 8.54
CA VAL A 52 5.41 0.22 7.17
C VAL A 52 4.00 -0.35 7.13
N ASP A 53 3.17 0.19 6.24
CA ASP A 53 1.84 -0.33 5.91
C ASP A 53 1.88 -0.83 4.47
N THR A 54 1.63 -2.12 4.25
CA THR A 54 1.69 -2.71 2.91
C THR A 54 0.34 -2.65 2.23
N LYS A 55 0.36 -2.48 0.91
CA LYS A 55 -0.85 -2.56 0.06
C LYS A 55 -0.53 -3.48 -1.09
N ARG A 56 -1.36 -4.49 -1.32
CA ARG A 56 -1.07 -5.59 -2.25
C ARG A 56 -1.03 -5.18 -3.71
N ASN A 57 -1.71 -4.08 -4.05
CA ASN A 57 -1.82 -3.53 -5.40
C ASN A 57 -2.37 -2.11 -5.41
N MET A 58 -2.29 -1.50 -6.60
CA MET A 58 -2.82 -0.17 -6.87
C MET A 58 -4.33 -0.03 -6.63
N ASP A 59 -5.13 -1.09 -6.86
CA ASP A 59 -6.57 -1.04 -6.61
C ASP A 59 -6.90 -0.92 -5.13
N GLU A 60 -6.13 -1.59 -4.26
CA GLU A 60 -6.30 -1.51 -2.80
C GLU A 60 -6.03 -0.10 -2.28
N ILE A 61 -4.89 0.50 -2.66
CA ILE A 61 -4.58 1.87 -2.24
C ILE A 61 -5.55 2.89 -2.86
N ALA A 62 -6.00 2.66 -4.10
CA ALA A 62 -7.03 3.49 -4.73
C ALA A 62 -8.37 3.42 -3.97
N GLN A 63 -8.75 2.25 -3.47
CA GLN A 63 -9.97 2.08 -2.66
C GLN A 63 -9.82 2.69 -1.26
N ASN A 64 -8.61 2.64 -0.69
CA ASN A 64 -8.28 3.29 0.57
C ASN A 64 -8.33 4.82 0.42
N ILE A 65 -7.82 5.40 -0.66
CA ILE A 65 -7.80 6.85 -0.85
C ILE A 65 -9.12 7.41 -1.40
N GLY A 66 -9.68 6.78 -2.42
CA GLY A 66 -10.83 7.29 -3.18
C GLY A 66 -12.16 6.55 -2.93
N GLY A 67 -12.20 5.63 -1.97
CA GLY A 67 -13.35 4.77 -1.70
C GLY A 67 -13.79 4.78 -0.24
N ARG A 68 -14.59 3.76 0.14
CA ARG A 68 -15.15 3.61 1.49
C ARG A 68 -14.11 3.42 2.60
N GLY A 69 -12.85 3.14 2.25
CA GLY A 69 -11.76 2.98 3.21
C GLY A 69 -11.09 4.28 3.66
N HIS A 70 -11.49 5.43 3.09
CA HIS A 70 -10.80 6.72 3.27
C HIS A 70 -10.62 7.13 4.73
N ASP A 71 -11.69 7.16 5.50
CA ASP A 71 -11.62 7.63 6.89
C ASP A 71 -10.76 6.73 7.76
N ARG A 72 -10.79 5.41 7.51
CA ARG A 72 -9.92 4.47 8.21
C ARG A 72 -8.46 4.71 7.84
N PHE A 73 -8.16 4.82 6.55
CA PHE A 73 -6.79 5.02 6.08
C PHE A 73 -6.22 6.35 6.60
N LYS A 74 -7.00 7.43 6.55
CA LYS A 74 -6.64 8.73 7.13
C LYS A 74 -6.32 8.63 8.63
N ARG A 75 -7.12 7.87 9.41
CA ARG A 75 -6.84 7.66 10.84
C ARG A 75 -5.50 6.96 11.08
N GLU A 76 -5.11 6.01 10.24
CA GLU A 76 -3.80 5.36 10.37
C GLU A 76 -2.65 6.36 10.13
N CYS A 77 -2.79 7.26 9.13
CA CYS A 77 -1.80 8.33 8.89
C CYS A 77 -1.70 9.30 10.07
N VAL A 78 -2.84 9.77 10.58
CA VAL A 78 -2.88 10.70 11.73
C VAL A 78 -2.27 10.05 12.98
N ARG A 79 -2.58 8.78 13.27
CA ARG A 79 -1.97 8.07 14.41
C ARG A 79 -0.45 7.98 14.32
N ALA A 80 0.10 7.77 13.11
CA ALA A 80 1.54 7.74 12.93
C ALA A 80 2.15 9.12 13.18
N GLN A 81 1.53 10.17 12.63
CA GLN A 81 1.93 11.56 12.83
C GLN A 81 1.89 11.96 14.31
N ASP A 82 0.81 11.66 15.02
CA ASP A 82 0.63 11.95 16.45
C ASP A 82 1.65 11.19 17.32
N ALA A 83 2.10 10.02 16.87
CA ALA A 83 3.15 9.23 17.53
C ALA A 83 4.57 9.71 17.19
N GLY A 84 4.74 10.73 16.34
CA GLY A 84 6.04 11.20 15.87
C GLY A 84 6.74 10.21 14.92
N CYS A 85 6.01 9.25 14.37
CA CYS A 85 6.53 8.26 13.43
C CYS A 85 6.26 8.67 11.98
N ARG A 86 7.14 8.26 11.06
CA ARG A 86 6.88 8.33 9.62
C ARG A 86 6.22 7.03 9.16
N LEU A 87 4.96 7.11 8.72
CA LEU A 87 4.31 5.99 8.05
C LEU A 87 4.76 5.92 6.59
N VAL A 88 5.29 4.77 6.17
CA VAL A 88 5.56 4.43 4.78
C VAL A 88 4.48 3.47 4.30
N VAL A 89 3.71 3.89 3.31
CA VAL A 89 2.73 3.04 2.62
C VAL A 89 3.42 2.40 1.42
N LEU A 90 3.81 1.13 1.59
CA LEU A 90 4.52 0.35 0.59
C LEU A 90 3.52 -0.38 -0.32
N VAL A 91 3.33 0.15 -1.52
CA VAL A 91 2.40 -0.37 -2.53
C VAL A 91 3.12 -1.38 -3.42
N GLU A 92 2.80 -2.65 -3.23
CA GLU A 92 3.24 -3.74 -4.09
C GLU A 92 2.55 -3.62 -5.45
N ASN A 93 3.29 -3.78 -6.54
CA ASN A 93 2.72 -3.74 -7.88
C ASN A 93 3.56 -4.57 -8.87
N ALA A 94 2.88 -5.22 -9.81
CA ALA A 94 3.54 -5.99 -10.89
C ALA A 94 3.80 -5.12 -12.14
N GLN A 95 3.33 -3.88 -12.14
CA GLN A 95 3.34 -2.96 -13.28
C GLN A 95 4.66 -2.18 -13.42
N GLY A 96 5.62 -2.35 -12.50
CA GLY A 96 6.90 -1.63 -12.54
C GLY A 96 6.77 -0.15 -12.17
N TYR A 97 5.83 0.19 -11.29
CA TYR A 97 5.74 1.53 -10.72
C TYR A 97 6.75 1.66 -9.60
N HIS A 98 7.51 2.76 -9.64
CA HIS A 98 8.56 3.07 -8.68
C HIS A 98 8.39 4.47 -8.07
N CYS A 99 7.49 5.30 -8.60
CA CYS A 99 7.21 6.64 -8.08
C CYS A 99 5.78 7.10 -8.36
N LEU A 100 5.36 8.19 -7.70
CA LEU A 100 4.06 8.83 -7.91
C LEU A 100 3.82 9.24 -9.36
N ASN A 101 4.88 9.57 -10.11
CA ASN A 101 4.73 9.94 -11.51
C ASN A 101 4.23 8.76 -12.37
N ASN A 102 4.66 7.53 -12.08
CA ASN A 102 4.15 6.34 -12.79
C ASN A 102 2.65 6.13 -12.54
N VAL A 103 2.16 6.51 -11.35
CA VAL A 103 0.74 6.40 -10.99
C VAL A 103 -0.15 7.22 -11.93
N ASN A 104 0.35 8.30 -12.55
CA ASN A 104 -0.42 9.08 -13.52
C ASN A 104 -0.94 8.24 -14.71
N ALA A 105 -0.20 7.20 -15.11
CA ALA A 105 -0.59 6.30 -16.19
C ALA A 105 -1.54 5.17 -15.74
N TRP A 106 -1.73 5.00 -14.42
CA TRP A 106 -2.52 3.90 -13.89
C TRP A 106 -4.01 4.07 -14.18
N THR A 107 -4.62 3.01 -14.72
CA THR A 107 -6.07 2.89 -14.88
C THR A 107 -6.63 1.93 -13.84
N ASN A 108 -7.72 2.34 -13.18
CA ASN A 108 -8.36 1.52 -12.16
C ASN A 108 -8.79 0.15 -12.73
N GLY A 109 -8.53 -0.94 -12.01
CA GLY A 109 -8.83 -2.30 -12.48
C GLY A 109 -10.32 -2.52 -12.77
N HIS A 110 -11.23 -1.84 -12.05
CA HIS A 110 -12.66 -1.85 -12.38
C HIS A 110 -12.94 -1.20 -13.73
N CYS A 111 -12.21 -0.15 -14.08
CA CYS A 111 -12.36 0.54 -15.36
C CYS A 111 -11.73 -0.24 -16.50
N VAL A 112 -10.60 -0.94 -16.29
CA VAL A 112 -10.04 -1.89 -17.25
C VAL A 112 -11.07 -2.98 -17.57
N ARG A 113 -11.67 -3.61 -16.55
CA ARG A 113 -12.74 -4.60 -16.76
C ARG A 113 -13.96 -4.02 -17.48
N CYS A 114 -14.38 -2.79 -17.09
CA CYS A 114 -15.49 -2.10 -17.72
C CYS A 114 -15.24 -1.80 -19.21
N PHE A 115 -14.01 -1.43 -19.58
CA PHE A 115 -13.61 -1.18 -20.96
C PHE A 115 -13.88 -2.41 -21.84
N HIS A 116 -13.46 -3.60 -21.42
CA HIS A 116 -13.73 -4.83 -22.16
C HIS A 116 -15.21 -5.20 -22.15
N TYR A 117 -15.88 -5.16 -20.99
CA TYR A 117 -17.31 -5.48 -20.89
C TYR A 117 -18.21 -4.57 -21.75
N LYS A 118 -17.83 -3.29 -21.91
CA LYS A 118 -18.58 -2.30 -22.69
C LYS A 118 -18.05 -2.13 -24.12
N ARG A 119 -17.40 -3.15 -24.70
CA ARG A 119 -16.88 -3.12 -26.08
C ARG A 119 -16.09 -1.84 -26.38
N HIS A 120 -15.19 -1.48 -25.47
CA HIS A 120 -14.28 -0.34 -25.57
C HIS A 120 -14.93 1.06 -25.50
N ALA A 121 -16.21 1.15 -25.12
CA ALA A 121 -16.89 2.44 -24.91
C ALA A 121 -16.51 3.16 -23.61
N CYS A 122 -15.86 2.48 -22.65
CA CYS A 122 -15.43 3.11 -21.41
C CYS A 122 -14.18 3.97 -21.64
N GLN A 123 -14.20 5.25 -21.26
CA GLN A 123 -13.05 6.15 -21.41
C GLN A 123 -12.57 6.66 -20.05
N PRO A 124 -11.96 5.80 -19.22
CA PRO A 124 -11.69 6.12 -17.81
C PRO A 124 -10.76 7.31 -17.61
N MET A 125 -9.78 7.48 -18.51
CA MET A 125 -8.76 8.53 -18.45
C MET A 125 -9.17 9.82 -19.16
N ARG A 126 -10.21 9.81 -20.00
CA ARG A 126 -10.65 10.99 -20.77
C ARG A 126 -11.90 11.64 -20.21
N LEU A 127 -12.85 10.86 -19.71
CA LEU A 127 -14.14 11.38 -19.25
C LEU A 127 -14.18 11.43 -17.72
N GLY A 128 -14.59 12.57 -17.16
CA GLY A 128 -14.82 12.75 -15.72
C GLY A 128 -15.98 11.89 -15.15
N ARG A 129 -16.73 11.20 -16.01
CA ARG A 129 -17.87 10.34 -15.67
C ARG A 129 -17.77 8.99 -16.37
N CYS A 130 -18.48 7.99 -15.86
CA CYS A 130 -18.67 6.72 -16.57
C CYS A 130 -20.15 6.42 -16.80
N LEU A 131 -20.47 5.64 -17.83
CA LEU A 131 -21.86 5.31 -18.20
C LEU A 131 -22.63 4.62 -17.06
N LYS A 132 -21.97 3.83 -16.23
CA LYS A 132 -22.61 3.05 -15.15
C LYS A 132 -22.74 3.82 -13.83
N HIS A 133 -21.71 4.55 -13.43
CA HIS A 133 -21.63 5.18 -12.09
C HIS A 133 -21.64 6.71 -12.16
N GLY A 134 -21.86 7.31 -13.34
CA GLY A 134 -21.84 8.76 -13.52
C GLY A 134 -20.54 9.37 -13.01
N THR A 135 -20.68 10.42 -12.18
CA THR A 135 -19.56 11.12 -11.51
C THR A 135 -18.93 10.33 -10.36
N LYS A 136 -19.60 9.29 -9.84
CA LYS A 136 -19.07 8.36 -8.82
C LYS A 136 -18.16 7.29 -9.43
N LYS A 137 -17.49 7.59 -10.54
CA LYS A 137 -16.56 6.65 -11.19
C LYS A 137 -15.39 6.34 -10.23
N PRO A 138 -14.80 5.13 -10.30
CA PRO A 138 -13.59 4.81 -9.55
C PRO A 138 -12.47 5.84 -9.81
N ILE A 139 -11.67 6.13 -8.79
CA ILE A 139 -10.52 7.04 -8.91
C ILE A 139 -9.50 6.50 -9.93
N GLN A 140 -8.93 7.39 -10.73
CA GLN A 140 -7.96 7.07 -11.78
C GLN A 140 -6.59 7.67 -11.45
N GLY A 141 -5.55 7.20 -12.12
CA GLY A 141 -4.14 7.53 -11.91
C GLY A 141 -3.86 8.99 -11.57
N PRO A 142 -4.20 9.97 -12.43
CA PRO A 142 -3.87 11.37 -12.19
C PRO A 142 -4.49 11.93 -10.91
N ARG A 143 -5.75 11.55 -10.62
CA ARG A 143 -6.42 11.98 -9.38
C ARG A 143 -5.88 11.24 -8.16
N LEU A 144 -5.49 9.97 -8.32
CA LEU A 144 -4.87 9.17 -7.27
C LEU A 144 -3.48 9.72 -6.90
N ALA A 145 -2.61 9.97 -7.89
CA ALA A 145 -1.28 10.54 -7.70
C ALA A 145 -1.35 11.90 -6.98
N LYS A 146 -2.28 12.78 -7.41
CA LYS A 146 -2.53 14.05 -6.73
C LYS A 146 -2.98 13.86 -5.27
N ALA A 147 -3.92 12.95 -5.03
CA ALA A 147 -4.38 12.66 -3.67
C ALA A 147 -3.27 12.08 -2.78
N MET A 148 -2.42 11.21 -3.32
CA MET A 148 -1.24 10.67 -2.63
C MET A 148 -0.28 11.80 -2.24
N ALA A 149 0.08 12.68 -3.18
CA ALA A 149 0.94 13.84 -2.90
C ALA A 149 0.35 14.75 -1.80
N THR A 150 -0.96 15.03 -1.85
CA THR A 150 -1.64 15.79 -0.79
C THR A 150 -1.58 15.09 0.57
N MET A 151 -1.66 13.76 0.61
CA MET A 151 -1.52 13.01 1.86
C MET A 151 -0.08 13.07 2.39
N GLU A 152 0.94 12.97 1.53
CA GLU A 152 2.34 13.14 1.95
C GLU A 152 2.56 14.51 2.58
N GLU A 153 2.06 15.56 1.94
CA GLU A 153 2.16 16.95 2.43
C GLU A 153 1.44 17.16 3.77
N ARG A 154 0.19 16.67 3.89
CA ARG A 154 -0.66 16.96 5.06
C ARG A 154 -0.33 16.12 6.28
N TYR A 155 0.01 14.85 6.07
CA TYR A 155 0.14 13.86 7.15
C TYR A 155 1.57 13.36 7.34
N GLY A 156 2.53 13.78 6.51
CA GLY A 156 3.92 13.31 6.59
C GLY A 156 4.11 11.83 6.25
N VAL A 157 3.09 11.18 5.67
CA VAL A 157 3.18 9.81 5.14
C VAL A 157 4.07 9.79 3.89
N ARG A 158 4.65 8.64 3.57
CA ARG A 158 5.40 8.44 2.32
C ARG A 158 4.82 7.27 1.53
N PHE A 159 4.55 7.47 0.25
CA PHE A 159 4.19 6.39 -0.65
C PHE A 159 5.44 5.85 -1.34
N MET A 160 5.63 4.54 -1.25
CA MET A 160 6.69 3.81 -1.95
C MET A 160 6.08 2.66 -2.73
N PHE A 161 6.82 2.21 -3.75
CA PHE A 161 6.35 1.19 -4.67
C PHE A 161 7.43 0.14 -4.86
N CYS A 162 7.03 -1.13 -4.92
CA CYS A 162 7.97 -2.23 -5.14
C CYS A 162 7.31 -3.40 -5.87
N ALA A 163 8.11 -4.31 -6.42
CA ALA A 163 7.60 -5.60 -6.83
C ALA A 163 7.25 -6.45 -5.59
N PRO A 164 6.20 -7.29 -5.62
CA PRO A 164 5.83 -8.14 -4.48
C PRO A 164 6.99 -8.98 -3.92
N LYS A 165 7.86 -9.49 -4.80
CA LYS A 165 9.04 -10.29 -4.42
C LYS A 165 10.11 -9.51 -3.65
N GLU A 166 10.11 -8.19 -3.74
CA GLU A 166 11.10 -7.32 -3.09
C GLU A 166 10.59 -6.78 -1.75
N SER A 167 9.28 -6.89 -1.50
CA SER A 167 8.62 -6.25 -0.37
C SER A 167 9.23 -6.65 0.98
N ALA A 168 9.56 -7.94 1.18
CA ALA A 168 10.14 -8.41 2.44
C ALA A 168 11.50 -7.76 2.75
N ARG A 169 12.37 -7.66 1.74
CA ARG A 169 13.67 -6.98 1.83
C ARG A 169 13.50 -5.49 2.11
N ILE A 170 12.60 -4.83 1.38
CA ILE A 170 12.36 -3.38 1.51
C ILE A 170 11.78 -3.04 2.89
N VAL A 171 10.91 -3.89 3.45
CA VAL A 171 10.42 -3.73 4.83
C VAL A 171 11.59 -3.71 5.81
N CYS A 172 12.53 -4.66 5.70
CA CYS A 172 13.71 -4.69 6.56
C CYS A 172 14.57 -3.43 6.39
N GLU A 173 14.81 -3.00 5.15
CA GLU A 173 15.62 -1.80 4.85
C GLU A 173 14.99 -0.51 5.40
N LEU A 174 13.68 -0.35 5.26
CA LEU A 174 12.95 0.80 5.78
C LEU A 174 12.96 0.86 7.30
N LEU A 175 12.94 -0.31 7.94
CA LEU A 175 12.89 -0.43 9.40
C LEU A 175 14.29 -0.51 10.05
N GLY A 176 15.35 -0.64 9.26
CA GLY A 176 16.71 -0.84 9.78
C GLY A 176 16.95 -2.23 10.39
N VAL A 177 16.15 -3.22 9.98
CA VAL A 177 16.30 -4.61 10.43
C VAL A 177 17.40 -5.28 9.61
N GLY A 178 18.44 -5.76 10.28
CA GLY A 178 19.51 -6.52 9.65
C GLY A 178 19.04 -7.90 9.18
N TYR A 179 19.59 -8.37 8.06
CA TYR A 179 19.30 -9.68 7.48
C TYR A 179 20.56 -10.27 6.85
N GLU A 180 20.64 -11.59 6.82
CA GLU A 180 21.73 -12.35 6.19
C GLU A 180 21.62 -12.21 4.66
N ARG A 181 22.75 -12.01 3.96
CA ARG A 181 22.78 -11.78 2.51
C ARG A 181 22.88 -13.07 1.71
#